data_AF-A0A6G3X165-F1
#
_entry.id   AF-A0A6G3X165-F1
#
_cell.length_a   1.000
_cell.length_b   1.000
_cell.length_c   1.000
_cell.angle_alpha   90.00
_cell.angle_beta   90.00
_cell.angle_gamma   90.00
#
_symmetry.space_group_name_H-M   'P 1'
#
loop_
_entity.id
_entity.type
_entity.pdbx_description
1 polymer ?
#
loop_
_entity_poly.entity_id
_entity_poly.type
_entity_poly.pdbx_seq_one_letter_code
_entity_poly.pdbx_strand_id
1 'polypeptide(L)'
;VGAHRTAPSANVVADGWLRRYPATAGVRRRLLVLPHAGGSAGFFHSWGTAFDSGTELLVARYPGRQDRLGDPCITAMDELADRVT
;
A
#
# COMPACT_ATOMS: atom_id res chain seq x y z
N VAL A 1 11.92 -15.34 22.38
CA VAL A 1 11.31 -16.07 21.24
C VAL A 1 10.17 -15.21 20.72
N GLY A 2 10.45 -14.34 19.75
CA GLY A 2 9.45 -13.39 19.23
C GLY A 2 8.46 -14.12 18.34
N ALA A 3 7.16 -14.00 18.64
CA ALA A 3 6.11 -14.56 17.80
C ALA A 3 6.28 -14.01 16.37
N HIS A 4 6.45 -14.91 15.39
CA HIS A 4 6.35 -14.56 13.98
C HIS A 4 4.93 -14.07 13.75
N ARG A 5 4.73 -12.75 13.84
CA ARG A 5 3.45 -12.11 13.62
C ARG A 5 3.10 -12.39 12.16
N THR A 6 2.06 -13.19 11.96
CA THR A 6 1.60 -13.60 10.64
C THR A 6 1.39 -12.36 9.77
N ALA A 7 1.87 -12.44 8.53
CA ALA A 7 1.65 -11.44 7.50
C ALA A 7 0.16 -11.00 7.48
N PRO A 8 -0.15 -9.72 7.68
CA PRO A 8 -1.52 -9.25 7.63
C PRO A 8 -2.08 -9.45 6.22
N SER A 9 -3.32 -9.93 6.13
CA SER A 9 -4.05 -10.01 4.88
C SER A 9 -4.27 -8.60 4.35
N ALA A 10 -3.70 -8.30 3.19
CA ALA A 10 -3.88 -7.04 2.50
C ALA A 10 -4.87 -7.21 1.35
N ASN A 11 -5.80 -6.27 1.22
CA ASN A 11 -6.75 -6.25 0.11
C ASN A 11 -6.44 -5.09 -0.83
N VAL A 12 -6.80 -5.24 -2.09
CA VAL A 12 -6.71 -4.17 -3.08
C VAL A 12 -8.02 -3.37 -3.03
N VAL A 13 -7.94 -2.04 -3.00
CA VAL A 13 -9.11 -1.15 -3.06
C VAL A 13 -9.73 -1.18 -4.47
N ALA A 14 -11.02 -0.86 -4.60
CA ALA A 14 -11.82 -1.12 -5.81
C ALA A 14 -11.27 -0.52 -7.12
N ASP A 15 -10.50 0.57 -7.05
CA ASP A 15 -9.84 1.22 -8.20
C ASP A 15 -8.46 0.63 -8.55
N GLY A 16 -7.96 -0.31 -7.74
CA GLY A 16 -6.67 -0.96 -7.92
C GLY A 16 -5.46 -0.13 -7.50
N TRP A 17 -5.62 1.12 -7.06
CA TRP A 17 -4.48 1.99 -6.78
C TRP A 17 -3.84 1.76 -5.42
N LEU A 18 -4.58 1.23 -4.46
CA LEU A 18 -4.11 1.08 -3.10
C LEU A 18 -4.13 -0.37 -2.65
N ARG A 19 -3.02 -0.82 -2.07
CA ARG A 19 -2.97 -2.00 -1.21
C ARG A 19 -3.27 -1.56 0.21
N ARG A 20 -4.38 -2.07 0.77
CA ARG A 20 -4.90 -1.72 2.09
C ARG A 20 -4.59 -2.80 3.11
N TYR A 21 -4.01 -2.37 4.24
CA TYR A 21 -3.91 -3.16 5.46
C TYR A 21 -4.86 -2.56 6.50
N PRO A 22 -5.93 -3.27 6.88
CA PRO A 22 -6.99 -2.72 7.72
C PRO A 22 -6.53 -2.52 9.17
N ALA A 23 -7.07 -1.49 9.81
CA ALA A 23 -7.00 -1.34 11.26
C ALA A 23 -7.79 -2.47 11.96
N THR A 24 -7.34 -2.91 13.14
CA THR A 24 -7.94 -4.04 13.87
C THR A 24 -8.89 -3.63 15.00
N ALA A 25 -8.87 -2.37 15.45
CA ALA A 25 -9.74 -1.84 16.50
C ALA A 25 -10.61 -0.65 16.04
N GLY A 26 -10.75 -0.46 14.72
CA GLY A 26 -11.44 0.67 14.10
C GLY A 26 -10.49 1.78 13.64
N VAL A 27 -10.79 2.42 12.50
CA VAL A 27 -9.87 3.39 11.87
C VAL A 27 -9.89 4.71 12.65
N ARG A 28 -8.76 5.02 13.31
CA ARG A 28 -8.50 6.32 13.93
C ARG A 28 -7.67 7.22 13.02
N ARG A 29 -6.78 6.63 12.24
CA ARG A 29 -5.87 7.33 11.31
C ARG A 29 -5.61 6.47 10.08
N ARG A 30 -5.31 7.13 8.96
CA ARG A 30 -4.82 6.51 7.73
C ARG A 30 -3.43 7.01 7.41
N LEU A 31 -2.53 6.09 7.08
CA LEU A 31 -1.21 6.39 6.57
C LEU A 31 -1.17 6.02 5.08
N LEU A 32 -1.07 7.02 4.21
CA LEU A 32 -0.80 6.83 2.79
C LEU A 32 0.71 6.75 2.56
N VAL A 33 1.16 5.67 1.95
CA VAL A 33 2.56 5.45 1.58
C VAL A 33 2.70 5.56 0.07
N LEU A 34 3.55 6.48 -0.35
CA LEU A 34 3.98 6.66 -1.73
C LEU A 34 5.38 6.06 -1.87
N PRO A 35 5.53 4.86 -2.47
CA PRO A 35 6.84 4.25 -2.68
C PRO A 35 7.80 5.16 -3.46
N HIS A 36 9.10 5.02 -3.19
CA HIS A 36 10.16 5.65 -3.98
C HIS A 36 10.19 5.11 -5.41
N ALA A 37 10.92 5.78 -6.31
CA ALA A 37 11.08 5.33 -7.69
C ALA A 37 11.67 3.90 -7.75
N GLY A 38 10.97 2.99 -8.43
CA GLY A 38 11.33 1.57 -8.49
C GLY A 38 10.75 0.71 -7.36
N GLY A 39 10.21 1.33 -6.31
CA GLY A 39 9.52 0.64 -5.23
C GLY A 39 8.15 0.07 -5.65
N SER A 40 7.68 -0.92 -4.88
CA SER A 40 6.36 -1.52 -5.01
C SER A 40 5.64 -1.57 -3.67
N ALA A 41 4.32 -1.77 -3.69
CA ALA A 41 3.54 -1.92 -2.46
C ALA A 41 4.03 -3.08 -1.59
N GLY A 42 4.58 -4.14 -2.20
CA GLY A 42 5.13 -5.29 -1.48
C GLY A 42 6.29 -4.96 -0.54
N PHE A 43 7.08 -3.92 -0.84
CA PHE A 43 8.20 -3.49 0.02
C PHE A 43 7.73 -3.12 1.45
N PHE A 44 6.51 -2.59 1.56
CA PHE A 44 5.93 -2.13 2.82
C PHE A 44 5.07 -3.18 3.53
N HIS A 45 5.11 -4.46 3.11
CA HIS A 45 4.23 -5.48 3.67
C HIS A 45 4.36 -5.67 5.19
N SER A 46 5.60 -5.62 5.72
CA SER A 46 5.84 -5.73 7.17
C SER A 46 5.23 -4.57 7.98
N TRP A 47 4.97 -3.43 7.35
CA TRP A 47 4.40 -2.25 8.01
C TRP A 47 2.93 -2.41 8.36
N GLY A 48 2.21 -3.33 7.72
CA GLY A 48 0.79 -3.59 8.01
C GLY A 48 0.51 -4.04 9.44
N THR A 49 1.55 -4.33 10.24
CA THR A 49 1.44 -4.63 11.67
C THR A 49 2.42 -3.80 12.53
N ALA A 50 3.05 -2.78 11.96
CA ALA A 50 4.04 -1.95 12.65
C ALA A 50 3.43 -0.79 13.47
N PHE A 51 2.13 -0.52 13.28
CA PHE A 51 1.43 0.60 13.90
C PHE A 51 0.39 0.14 14.93
N ASP A 52 -0.18 1.10 15.67
CA ASP A 52 -1.26 0.82 16.62
C ASP A 52 -2.51 0.26 15.92
N SER A 53 -3.36 -0.43 16.68
CA SER A 53 -4.56 -1.11 16.18
C SER A 53 -5.60 -0.19 15.52
N GLY A 54 -5.44 1.13 15.67
CA GLY A 54 -6.28 2.14 15.02
C GLY A 54 -5.71 2.74 13.75
N THR A 55 -4.54 2.29 13.28
CA THR A 55 -3.91 2.80 12.07
C THR A 55 -4.20 1.89 10.87
N GLU A 56 -4.80 2.47 9.84
CA GLU A 56 -4.99 1.83 8.54
C GLU A 56 -3.88 2.26 7.59
N LEU A 57 -3.22 1.29 6.95
CA LEU A 57 -2.13 1.55 6.01
C LEU A 57 -2.63 1.38 4.59
N LEU A 58 -2.37 2.39 3.75
CA LEU A 58 -2.69 2.41 2.33
C LEU A 58 -1.39 2.60 1.56
N VAL A 59 -1.00 1.63 0.73
CA VAL A 59 0.26 1.70 -0.02
C VAL A 59 -0.04 1.77 -1.52
N ALA A 60 0.46 2.81 -2.19
CA ALA A 60 0.22 3.01 -3.62
C ALA A 60 0.80 1.88 -4.48
N ARG A 61 0.03 1.47 -5.48
CA ARG A 61 0.35 0.46 -6.50
C ARG A 61 0.50 1.13 -7.86
N TYR A 62 1.71 1.62 -8.14
CA TYR A 62 2.01 2.25 -9.42
C TYR A 62 1.92 1.25 -10.59
N PRO A 63 1.40 1.68 -11.75
CA PRO A 63 1.51 0.93 -13.01
C PRO A 63 2.97 0.56 -13.32
N GLY A 64 3.17 -0.61 -13.95
CA GLY A 64 4.50 -1.12 -14.30
C GLY A 64 5.32 -1.65 -13.13
N ARG A 65 4.69 -1.98 -11.99
CA ARG A 65 5.35 -2.55 -10.80
C ARG A 65 4.62 -3.79 -10.29
N GLN A 66 5.37 -4.81 -9.88
CA GLN A 66 4.86 -6.02 -9.23
C GLN A 66 3.61 -6.61 -9.93
N ASP A 67 2.45 -6.60 -9.25
CA ASP A 67 1.20 -7.16 -9.75
C ASP A 67 0.56 -6.33 -10.88
N ARG A 68 1.11 -5.14 -11.16
CA ARG A 68 0.78 -4.27 -12.29
C ARG A 68 1.93 -4.15 -13.30
N LEU A 69 2.85 -5.13 -13.36
CA LEU A 69 4.02 -5.06 -14.25
C LEU A 69 3.66 -4.90 -15.73
N GLY A 70 2.51 -5.46 -16.17
CA GLY A 70 2.02 -5.33 -17.54
C GLY A 70 1.36 -3.99 -17.87
N ASP A 71 1.06 -3.17 -16.87
CA ASP A 71 0.42 -1.87 -17.09
C ASP A 71 1.47 -0.85 -17.58
N PRO A 72 1.13 0.05 -18.53
CA PRO A 72 2.04 1.11 -18.97
C PRO A 72 2.49 1.99 -17.81
N CYS A 73 3.79 2.24 -17.71
CA CYS A 73 4.33 3.16 -16.70
C CYS A 73 3.82 4.58 -16.96
N ILE A 74 3.34 5.24 -15.90
CA ILE A 74 3.17 6.69 -15.88
C ILE A 74 4.55 7.31 -15.68
N THR A 75 4.87 8.33 -16.47
CA THR A 75 6.22 8.93 -16.52
C THR A 75 6.27 10.38 -16.05
N ALA A 76 5.11 10.97 -15.71
CA ALA A 76 4.98 12.32 -15.21
C ALA A 76 4.34 12.33 -13.80
N MET A 77 4.85 13.17 -12.91
CA MET A 77 4.45 13.18 -11.49
C MET A 77 3.07 13.80 -11.25
N ASP A 78 2.69 14.79 -12.05
CA ASP A 78 1.36 15.39 -12.08
C ASP A 78 0.30 14.35 -12.48
N GLU A 79 0.52 13.63 -13.57
CA GLU A 79 -0.38 12.54 -13.98
C GLU A 79 -0.47 11.45 -12.90
N LEU A 80 0.65 11.10 -12.26
CA LEU A 80 0.66 10.10 -11.20
C LEU A 80 -0.14 10.56 -9.97
N ALA A 81 -0.02 11.84 -9.60
CA ALA A 81 -0.73 12.44 -8.48
C ALA A 81 -2.24 12.55 -8.74
N ASP A 82 -2.62 12.89 -9.97
CA ASP A 82 -4.04 13.00 -10.37
C ASP A 82 -4.73 11.62 -10.41
N ARG A 83 -3.98 10.56 -10.69
CA ARG A 83 -4.53 9.21 -10.88
C ARG A 83 -4.54 8.35 -9.62
N VAL A 84 -3.77 8.69 -8.58
CA VAL A 84 -3.77 7.89 -7.34
C VAL A 84 -5.04 8.16 -6.53
N THR A 85 -5.93 7.16 -6.47
CA THR A 85 -7.24 7.24 -5.78
C THR A 85 -7.39 6.22 -4.67
#